data_AF-A0AAJ5X453-F1
#
_entry.id   AF-A0AAJ5X453-F1
#
_cell.length_a   1.000
_cell.length_b   1.000
_cell.length_c   1.000
_cell.angle_alpha   90.00
_cell.angle_beta   90.00
_cell.angle_gamma   90.00
#
_symmetry.space_group_name_H-M   'P 1'
#
loop_
_entity.id
_entity.type
_entity.pdbx_description
1 polymer ?
#
loop_
_entity_poly.entity_id
_entity_poly.type
_entity_poly.pdbx_seq_one_letter_code
_entity_poly.pdbx_strand_id
1 'polypeptide(L)'
;MTLAERLVRLCLPWLPPHLRDWGEAMAREAGEVPGGLRAILFAAGCVVFAARVGVGGRMRAGLRAVMPVKAYGDRIPISALCEPRGFTLACAFTATTLGLVQLGASGAAHGMLVMNAMAFVAGLIMVFPLAKRETADHPFFGLLSLGTGAALLFTAAFGEQVSGASRWMLIGQIALQPSLIMLPLIIVGFARTRDSLTALGIVMAAMALALQPDRAMAGALLAGLLAVAIFARHPRILFCVGAAGLAFAITWFRPDVVPAAPHVDRLFRTAFSKGVVPGLSVWTGAVVLMLPAVFGILRDRAHCAVHAAFGATWLAILTAAAWGDFPAPLVGYGGSAIVGYILATLALPRRWTTSRSAVEAVVIDQDKGNARRCDLSPTQELRTNLNL
;
A
#
# COMPACT_ATOMS: atom_id res chain seq x y z
N MET A 1 8.94 -38.88 11.79
CA MET A 1 8.52 -37.48 11.56
C MET A 1 9.71 -36.56 11.80
N THR A 2 10.26 -35.97 10.74
CA THR A 2 11.41 -35.05 10.85
C THR A 2 10.98 -33.70 11.45
N LEU A 3 11.95 -32.87 11.89
CA LEU A 3 11.66 -31.50 12.34
C LEU A 3 11.01 -30.67 11.23
N ALA A 4 11.47 -30.81 9.99
CA ALA A 4 10.94 -30.11 8.82
C ALA A 4 9.46 -30.48 8.56
N GLU A 5 9.13 -31.77 8.60
CA GLU A 5 7.73 -32.23 8.47
C GLU A 5 6.84 -31.67 9.61
N ARG A 6 7.34 -31.68 10.86
CA ARG A 6 6.64 -31.09 12.02
C ARG A 6 6.29 -29.62 11.78
N LEU A 7 7.25 -28.83 11.31
CA LEU A 7 7.06 -27.40 11.03
C LEU A 7 5.95 -27.16 10.00
N VAL A 8 5.93 -27.91 8.89
CA VAL A 8 4.89 -27.75 7.86
C VAL A 8 3.52 -28.17 8.38
N ARG A 9 3.43 -29.28 9.11
CA ARG A 9 2.16 -29.77 9.67
C ARG A 9 1.52 -28.79 10.66
N LEU A 10 2.33 -28.10 11.47
CA LEU A 10 1.84 -27.07 12.39
C LEU A 10 1.15 -25.90 11.69
N CYS A 11 1.46 -25.65 10.42
CA CYS A 11 0.88 -24.56 9.62
C CYS A 11 -0.33 -24.98 8.78
N LEU A 12 -0.69 -26.27 8.70
CA LEU A 12 -1.87 -26.74 7.96
C LEU A 12 -3.18 -26.06 8.38
N PRO A 13 -3.45 -25.79 9.67
CA PRO A 13 -4.65 -25.08 10.08
C PRO A 13 -4.76 -23.65 9.52
N TRP A 14 -3.67 -23.09 8.99
CA TRP A 14 -3.67 -21.78 8.33
C TRP A 14 -4.10 -21.85 6.88
N LEU A 15 -4.01 -23.00 6.23
CA LEU A 15 -4.44 -23.16 4.84
C LEU A 15 -5.97 -23.18 4.73
N PRO A 16 -6.53 -22.55 3.68
CA PRO A 16 -7.92 -22.73 3.30
C PRO A 16 -8.26 -24.22 3.13
N PRO A 17 -9.51 -24.65 3.39
CA PRO A 17 -9.91 -26.05 3.30
C PRO A 17 -9.52 -26.74 1.97
N HIS A 18 -9.68 -26.04 0.84
CA HIS A 18 -9.35 -26.55 -0.49
C HIS A 18 -7.84 -26.68 -0.79
N LEU A 19 -6.97 -26.25 0.12
CA LEU A 19 -5.51 -26.37 0.00
C LEU A 19 -4.90 -27.29 1.07
N ARG A 20 -5.71 -27.95 1.90
CA ARG A 20 -5.19 -28.82 2.97
C ARG A 20 -4.45 -30.02 2.42
N ASP A 21 -4.97 -30.66 1.38
CA ASP A 21 -4.33 -31.81 0.72
C ASP A 21 -2.95 -31.43 0.16
N TRP A 22 -2.85 -30.24 -0.43
CA TRP A 22 -1.57 -29.67 -0.88
C TRP A 22 -0.61 -29.44 0.30
N GLY A 23 -1.10 -28.95 1.42
CA GLY A 23 -0.29 -28.79 2.63
C GLY A 23 0.22 -30.14 3.17
N GLU A 24 -0.61 -31.17 3.13
CA GLU A 24 -0.19 -32.53 3.53
C GLU A 24 0.89 -33.08 2.61
N ALA A 25 0.77 -32.85 1.30
CA ALA A 25 1.82 -33.19 0.33
C ALA A 25 3.13 -32.45 0.64
N MET A 26 3.08 -31.13 0.88
CA MET A 26 4.27 -30.34 1.28
C MET A 26 4.92 -30.87 2.56
N ALA A 27 4.12 -31.31 3.53
CA ALA A 27 4.64 -31.86 4.78
C ALA A 27 5.39 -33.19 4.57
N ARG A 28 4.84 -34.09 3.73
CA ARG A 28 5.50 -35.35 3.38
C ARG A 28 6.80 -35.11 2.62
N GLU A 29 6.78 -34.23 1.62
CA GLU A 29 7.96 -33.85 0.85
C GLU A 29 9.06 -33.25 1.75
N ALA A 30 8.71 -32.38 2.70
CA ALA A 30 9.65 -31.85 3.68
C ALA A 30 10.29 -32.94 4.57
N GLY A 31 9.61 -34.08 4.75
CA GLY A 31 10.12 -35.26 5.43
C GLY A 31 11.15 -36.05 4.61
N GLU A 32 11.06 -35.99 3.28
CA GLU A 32 11.89 -36.74 2.33
C GLU A 32 13.12 -35.96 1.85
N VAL A 33 13.15 -34.62 2.00
CA VAL A 33 14.30 -33.80 1.58
C VAL A 33 15.57 -34.21 2.34
N PRO A 34 16.63 -34.65 1.65
CA PRO A 34 17.88 -35.07 2.28
C PRO A 34 18.68 -33.87 2.82
N GLY A 35 19.21 -34.03 4.04
CA GLY A 35 20.04 -33.04 4.72
C GLY A 35 19.23 -32.02 5.55
N GLY A 36 19.60 -31.87 6.82
CA GLY A 36 18.83 -31.08 7.80
C GLY A 36 18.58 -29.64 7.39
N LEU A 37 19.61 -28.93 6.88
CA LEU A 37 19.48 -27.52 6.50
C LEU A 37 18.57 -27.32 5.28
N ARG A 38 18.68 -28.17 4.25
CA ARG A 38 17.84 -28.09 3.03
C ARG A 38 16.38 -28.37 3.36
N ALA A 39 16.13 -29.38 4.18
CA ALA A 39 14.78 -29.70 4.65
C ALA A 39 14.17 -28.54 5.47
N ILE A 40 14.96 -27.89 6.33
CA ILE A 40 14.51 -26.73 7.10
C ILE A 40 14.20 -25.53 6.20
N LEU A 41 15.04 -25.22 5.21
CA LEU A 41 14.80 -24.12 4.26
C LEU A 41 13.55 -24.37 3.41
N PHE A 42 13.35 -25.61 2.95
CA PHE A 42 12.14 -26.01 2.25
C PHE A 42 10.90 -25.84 3.14
N ALA A 43 10.94 -26.38 4.36
CA ALA A 43 9.85 -26.24 5.33
C ALA A 43 9.55 -24.76 5.64
N ALA A 44 10.56 -23.92 5.80
CA ALA A 44 10.37 -22.48 5.99
C ALA A 44 9.65 -21.84 4.80
N GLY A 45 9.98 -22.24 3.57
CA GLY A 45 9.26 -21.83 2.36
C GLY A 45 7.77 -22.23 2.39
N CYS A 46 7.47 -23.46 2.79
CA CYS A 46 6.10 -23.96 2.95
C CYS A 46 5.34 -23.20 4.05
N VAL A 47 5.98 -22.92 5.19
CA VAL A 47 5.40 -22.14 6.30
C VAL A 47 5.08 -20.72 5.85
N VAL A 48 6.01 -20.04 5.16
CA VAL A 48 5.78 -18.71 4.59
C VAL A 48 4.65 -18.74 3.57
N PHE A 49 4.58 -19.77 2.72
CA PHE A 49 3.47 -19.97 1.79
C PHE A 49 2.13 -20.08 2.55
N ALA A 50 2.04 -20.95 3.56
CA ALA A 50 0.82 -21.22 4.31
C ALA A 50 0.36 -20.00 5.11
N ALA A 51 1.28 -19.32 5.79
CA ALA A 51 1.02 -18.07 6.50
C ALA A 51 0.44 -17.02 5.55
N ARG A 52 1.09 -16.83 4.40
CA ARG A 52 0.68 -15.83 3.40
C ARG A 52 -0.73 -16.08 2.87
N VAL A 53 -1.00 -17.31 2.43
CA VAL A 53 -2.31 -17.69 1.88
C VAL A 53 -3.39 -17.66 2.95
N GLY A 54 -3.07 -18.12 4.15
CA GLY A 54 -3.98 -18.11 5.29
C GLY A 54 -4.35 -16.70 5.75
N VAL A 55 -3.37 -15.83 5.93
CA VAL A 55 -3.58 -14.42 6.32
C VAL A 55 -4.36 -13.69 5.23
N GLY A 56 -3.96 -13.80 3.95
CA GLY A 56 -4.67 -13.15 2.85
C GLY A 56 -6.12 -13.66 2.70
N GLY A 57 -6.35 -14.96 2.92
CA GLY A 57 -7.67 -15.57 2.91
C GLY A 57 -8.56 -15.08 4.06
N ARG A 58 -8.05 -15.10 5.29
CA ARG A 58 -8.77 -14.62 6.49
C ARG A 58 -9.06 -13.12 6.42
N MET A 59 -8.11 -12.32 5.97
CA MET A 59 -8.30 -10.87 5.79
C MET A 59 -9.47 -10.60 4.83
N ARG A 60 -9.52 -11.28 3.68
CA ARG A 60 -10.63 -11.14 2.73
C ARG A 60 -11.95 -11.65 3.31
N ALA A 61 -11.94 -12.78 4.03
CA ALA A 61 -13.13 -13.32 4.67
C ALA A 61 -13.69 -12.36 5.72
N GLY A 62 -12.84 -11.79 6.58
CA GLY A 62 -13.21 -10.78 7.57
C GLY A 62 -13.76 -9.51 6.91
N LEU A 63 -13.10 -9.01 5.86
CA LEU A 63 -13.60 -7.85 5.11
C LEU A 63 -14.96 -8.11 4.46
N ARG A 64 -15.23 -9.32 3.95
CA ARG A 64 -16.55 -9.70 3.42
C ARG A 64 -17.62 -9.83 4.50
N ALA A 65 -17.25 -10.24 5.70
CA ALA A 65 -18.17 -10.33 6.82
C ALA A 65 -18.63 -8.93 7.28
N VAL A 66 -17.69 -7.96 7.34
CA VAL A 66 -17.98 -6.57 7.73
C VAL A 66 -18.68 -5.80 6.61
N MET A 67 -18.20 -5.94 5.38
CA MET A 67 -18.84 -5.37 4.19
C MET A 67 -19.37 -6.51 3.34
N PRO A 68 -20.62 -6.96 3.56
CA PRO A 68 -21.28 -7.89 2.66
C PRO A 68 -21.52 -7.18 1.34
N VAL A 69 -20.50 -7.20 0.48
CA VAL A 69 -20.65 -6.93 -0.93
C VAL A 69 -21.47 -8.09 -1.45
N LYS A 70 -22.80 -8.00 -1.33
CA LYS A 70 -23.70 -8.89 -2.07
C LYS A 70 -23.15 -8.91 -3.49
N ALA A 71 -23.01 -10.11 -4.05
CA ALA A 71 -22.91 -10.27 -5.50
C ALA A 71 -24.23 -9.74 -6.06
N TYR A 72 -24.34 -8.43 -6.10
CA TYR A 72 -25.56 -7.72 -6.44
C TYR A 72 -25.57 -7.76 -7.95
N GLY A 73 -26.17 -8.84 -8.47
CA GLY A 73 -26.52 -8.94 -9.87
C GLY A 73 -27.27 -7.68 -10.29
N ASP A 74 -26.74 -7.03 -11.33
CA ASP A 74 -27.45 -6.18 -12.29
C ASP A 74 -28.18 -4.91 -11.84
N ARG A 75 -28.20 -4.47 -10.58
CA ARG A 75 -29.10 -3.34 -10.20
C ARG A 75 -28.51 -2.11 -9.54
N ILE A 76 -27.20 -2.01 -9.33
CA ILE A 76 -26.57 -0.69 -9.13
C ILE A 76 -25.70 -0.44 -10.35
N PRO A 77 -26.02 0.55 -11.21
CA PRO A 77 -25.10 0.98 -12.24
C PRO A 77 -23.90 1.64 -11.57
N ILE A 78 -22.92 0.81 -11.19
CA ILE A 78 -21.59 1.20 -10.69
C ILE A 78 -20.76 1.86 -11.81
N SER A 79 -21.33 2.05 -13.01
CA SER A 79 -20.84 3.04 -13.97
C SER A 79 -20.73 4.45 -13.37
N ALA A 80 -21.42 4.76 -12.26
CA ALA A 80 -21.31 6.04 -11.54
C ALA A 80 -20.24 6.08 -10.43
N LEU A 81 -19.80 4.93 -9.88
CA LEU A 81 -18.62 4.86 -9.00
C LEU A 81 -17.41 4.50 -9.87
N CYS A 82 -17.05 5.52 -10.66
CA CYS A 82 -15.93 5.60 -11.58
C CYS A 82 -14.68 4.91 -11.03
N GLU A 83 -13.89 4.34 -11.96
CA GLU A 83 -12.45 4.03 -11.89
C GLU A 83 -11.81 4.10 -10.49
N PRO A 84 -11.07 3.07 -10.00
CA PRO A 84 -10.49 3.05 -8.65
C PRO A 84 -9.86 4.38 -8.19
N ARG A 85 -9.17 5.09 -9.09
CA ARG A 85 -8.63 6.43 -8.84
C ARG A 85 -9.70 7.47 -8.50
N GLY A 86 -10.76 7.56 -9.31
CA GLY A 86 -11.89 8.47 -9.08
C GLY A 86 -12.62 8.18 -7.76
N PHE A 87 -12.82 6.89 -7.44
CA PHE A 87 -13.39 6.52 -6.14
C PHE A 87 -12.49 6.95 -4.96
N THR A 88 -11.18 6.77 -5.06
CA THR A 88 -10.23 7.24 -4.04
C THR A 88 -10.23 8.77 -3.93
N LEU A 89 -10.31 9.50 -5.05
CA LEU A 89 -10.43 10.98 -5.03
C LEU A 89 -11.73 11.46 -4.39
N ALA A 90 -12.85 10.76 -4.61
CA ALA A 90 -14.10 11.06 -3.93
C ALA A 90 -13.97 10.85 -2.42
N CYS A 91 -13.34 9.75 -1.98
CA CYS A 91 -13.06 9.51 -0.56
C CYS A 91 -12.13 10.58 0.02
N ALA A 92 -11.11 11.01 -0.73
CA ALA A 92 -10.22 12.11 -0.34
C ALA A 92 -11.00 13.41 -0.16
N PHE A 93 -11.85 13.78 -1.12
CA PHE A 93 -12.70 14.96 -1.06
C PHE A 93 -13.58 14.93 0.19
N THR A 94 -14.35 13.84 0.38
CA THR A 94 -15.23 13.68 1.53
C THR A 94 -14.47 13.77 2.86
N ALA A 95 -13.34 13.08 2.99
CA ALA A 95 -12.53 13.12 4.21
C ALA A 95 -11.94 14.51 4.48
N THR A 96 -11.45 15.21 3.45
CA THR A 96 -10.97 16.59 3.59
C THR A 96 -12.09 17.54 3.99
N THR A 97 -13.29 17.42 3.39
CA THR A 97 -14.45 18.22 3.80
C THR A 97 -14.81 17.98 5.26
N LEU A 98 -14.82 16.72 5.72
CA LEU A 98 -15.03 16.40 7.13
C LEU A 98 -13.92 16.99 8.03
N GLY A 99 -12.68 17.02 7.56
CA GLY A 99 -11.58 17.72 8.24
C GLY A 99 -11.81 19.23 8.34
N LEU A 100 -12.31 19.87 7.30
CA LEU A 100 -12.66 21.30 7.32
C LEU A 100 -13.81 21.59 8.30
N VAL A 101 -14.84 20.74 8.31
CA VAL A 101 -15.94 20.81 9.29
C VAL A 101 -15.40 20.68 10.71
N GLN A 102 -14.50 19.72 10.94
CA GLN A 102 -13.85 19.53 12.24
C GLN A 102 -13.06 20.77 12.66
N LEU A 103 -12.23 21.32 11.79
CA LEU A 103 -11.45 22.52 12.08
C LEU A 103 -12.35 23.71 12.42
N GLY A 104 -13.38 23.96 11.61
CA GLY A 104 -14.34 25.04 11.87
C GLY A 104 -15.09 24.86 13.18
N ALA A 105 -15.64 23.67 13.44
CA ALA A 105 -16.39 23.37 14.65
C ALA A 105 -15.52 23.37 15.92
N SER A 106 -14.21 23.10 15.78
CA SER A 106 -13.25 23.16 16.89
C SER A 106 -12.70 24.56 17.16
N GLY A 107 -13.10 25.59 16.40
CA GLY A 107 -12.63 26.97 16.55
C GLY A 107 -11.23 27.24 16.00
N ALA A 108 -10.77 26.46 15.01
CA ALA A 108 -9.48 26.68 14.38
C ALA A 108 -9.43 28.02 13.62
N ALA A 109 -8.25 28.63 13.54
CA ALA A 109 -8.04 29.86 12.78
C ALA A 109 -8.36 29.64 11.29
N HIS A 110 -8.97 30.65 10.64
CA HIS A 110 -9.41 30.56 9.24
C HIS A 110 -8.28 30.14 8.28
N GLY A 111 -7.04 30.59 8.53
CA GLY A 111 -5.88 30.19 7.74
C GLY A 111 -5.62 28.68 7.70
N MET A 112 -5.97 27.93 8.74
CA MET A 112 -5.82 26.46 8.77
C MET A 112 -6.81 25.78 7.81
N LEU A 113 -8.04 26.30 7.72
CA LEU A 113 -9.04 25.79 6.79
C LEU A 113 -8.63 26.07 5.34
N VAL A 114 -8.18 27.30 5.06
CA VAL A 114 -7.69 27.70 3.73
C VAL A 114 -6.51 26.83 3.32
N MET A 115 -5.56 26.57 4.22
CA MET A 115 -4.39 25.74 3.93
C MET A 115 -4.78 24.30 3.54
N ASN A 116 -5.70 23.67 4.27
CA ASN A 116 -6.17 22.33 3.94
C ASN A 116 -6.92 22.29 2.58
N ALA A 117 -7.76 23.30 2.30
CA ALA A 117 -8.44 23.42 1.02
C ALA A 117 -7.46 23.60 -0.14
N MET A 118 -6.45 24.46 0.04
CA MET A 118 -5.39 24.68 -0.95
C MET A 118 -4.52 23.45 -1.17
N ALA A 119 -4.22 22.69 -0.10
CA ALA A 119 -3.50 21.42 -0.22
C ALA A 119 -4.28 20.39 -1.05
N PHE A 120 -5.60 20.33 -0.90
CA PHE A 120 -6.45 19.48 -1.75
C PHE A 120 -6.38 19.89 -3.22
N VAL A 121 -6.53 21.19 -3.50
CA VAL A 121 -6.41 21.75 -4.86
C VAL A 121 -5.02 21.47 -5.44
N ALA A 122 -3.95 21.67 -4.67
CA ALA A 122 -2.59 21.39 -5.10
C ALA A 122 -2.39 19.91 -5.46
N GLY A 123 -2.91 18.99 -4.63
CA GLY A 123 -2.89 17.55 -4.94
C GLY A 123 -3.61 17.23 -6.24
N LEU A 124 -4.78 17.82 -6.48
CA LEU A 124 -5.52 17.64 -7.74
C LEU A 124 -4.73 18.18 -8.94
N ILE A 125 -4.13 19.36 -8.83
CA ILE A 125 -3.29 19.94 -9.90
C ILE A 125 -2.12 19.02 -10.24
N MET A 126 -1.49 18.39 -9.24
CA MET A 126 -0.38 17.45 -9.46
C MET A 126 -0.83 16.14 -10.15
N VAL A 127 -2.03 15.63 -9.82
CA VAL A 127 -2.53 14.35 -10.33
C VAL A 127 -3.19 14.47 -11.69
N PHE A 128 -3.91 15.57 -11.96
CA PHE A 128 -4.75 15.71 -13.15
C PHE A 128 -4.01 15.53 -14.49
N PRO A 129 -2.80 16.08 -14.71
CA PRO A 129 -2.03 15.85 -15.94
C PRO A 129 -1.65 14.38 -16.17
N LEU A 130 -1.58 13.60 -15.09
CA LEU A 130 -1.16 12.20 -15.08
C LEU A 130 -2.34 11.23 -14.98
N ALA A 131 -3.56 11.71 -14.72
CA ALA A 131 -4.74 10.89 -14.46
C ALA A 131 -5.07 9.95 -15.64
N LYS A 132 -4.84 10.42 -16.88
CA LYS A 132 -5.08 9.66 -18.11
C LYS A 132 -3.92 8.76 -18.54
N ARG A 133 -2.77 8.83 -17.88
CA ARG A 133 -1.62 7.96 -18.18
C ARG A 133 -1.72 6.69 -17.35
N GLU A 134 -1.46 5.55 -17.98
CA GLU A 134 -1.03 4.38 -17.21
C GLU A 134 0.39 4.65 -16.76
N THR A 135 0.51 5.41 -15.67
CA THR A 135 1.76 5.82 -15.03
C THR A 135 2.65 4.66 -14.59
N ALA A 136 2.25 3.40 -14.84
CA ALA A 136 2.97 2.19 -14.51
C ALA A 136 4.10 1.84 -15.50
N ASP A 137 4.49 2.75 -16.38
CA ASP A 137 5.73 2.60 -17.14
C ASP A 137 6.91 2.52 -16.18
N HIS A 138 7.63 1.39 -16.24
CA HIS A 138 8.68 1.00 -15.31
C HIS A 138 9.74 2.07 -14.99
N PRO A 139 10.25 2.90 -15.91
CA PRO A 139 11.30 3.85 -15.53
C PRO A 139 10.80 5.00 -14.67
N PHE A 140 9.54 5.44 -14.84
CA PHE A 140 9.03 6.62 -14.14
C PHE A 140 8.94 6.40 -12.63
N PHE A 141 8.30 5.31 -12.19
CA PHE A 141 8.17 5.00 -10.77
C PHE A 141 9.52 4.68 -10.12
N GLY A 142 10.42 4.02 -10.85
CA GLY A 142 11.80 3.77 -10.39
C GLY A 142 12.55 5.06 -10.07
N LEU A 143 12.56 6.01 -11.01
CA LEU A 143 13.22 7.31 -10.84
C LEU A 143 12.54 8.14 -9.76
N LEU A 144 11.20 8.16 -9.71
CA LEU A 144 10.44 8.86 -8.68
C LEU A 144 10.75 8.30 -7.29
N SER A 145 10.84 6.98 -7.15
CA SER A 145 11.18 6.33 -5.88
C SER A 145 12.61 6.62 -5.46
N LEU A 146 13.57 6.62 -6.40
CA LEU A 146 14.95 6.97 -6.13
C LEU A 146 15.07 8.44 -5.70
N GLY A 147 14.43 9.34 -6.44
CA GLY A 147 14.37 10.77 -6.10
C GLY A 147 13.72 11.02 -4.74
N THR A 148 12.65 10.29 -4.42
CA THR A 148 12.02 10.34 -3.09
C THR A 148 12.97 9.87 -1.99
N GLY A 149 13.63 8.73 -2.17
CA GLY A 149 14.61 8.23 -1.20
C GLY A 149 15.78 9.21 -0.99
N ALA A 150 16.30 9.79 -2.07
CA ALA A 150 17.35 10.80 -2.01
C ALA A 150 16.88 12.08 -1.32
N ALA A 151 15.68 12.57 -1.64
CA ALA A 151 15.09 13.74 -0.99
C ALA A 151 14.88 13.52 0.51
N LEU A 152 14.43 12.33 0.92
CA LEU A 152 14.27 12.01 2.34
C LEU A 152 15.63 11.93 3.06
N LEU A 153 16.65 11.36 2.44
CA LEU A 153 18.01 11.37 3.00
C LEU A 153 18.56 12.79 3.11
N PHE A 154 18.30 13.64 2.10
CA PHE A 154 18.64 15.05 2.15
C PHE A 154 17.93 15.75 3.31
N THR A 155 16.62 15.53 3.49
CA THR A 155 15.90 16.05 4.66
C THR A 155 16.43 15.48 5.98
N ALA A 156 16.86 14.22 6.02
CA ALA A 156 17.44 13.63 7.22
C ALA A 156 18.78 14.30 7.61
N ALA A 157 19.59 14.66 6.62
CA ALA A 157 20.91 15.26 6.80
C ALA A 157 20.86 16.79 7.01
N PHE A 158 19.97 17.49 6.31
CA PHE A 158 19.94 18.95 6.23
C PHE A 158 18.59 19.57 6.59
N GLY A 159 17.58 18.76 6.89
CA GLY A 159 16.26 19.26 7.30
C GLY A 159 16.36 20.06 8.58
N GLU A 160 15.56 21.13 8.67
CA GLU A 160 15.52 21.93 9.89
C GLU A 160 15.03 21.08 11.06
N GLN A 161 15.71 21.21 12.21
CA GLN A 161 15.26 20.62 13.45
C GLN A 161 14.11 21.43 14.01
N VAL A 162 12.91 21.22 13.47
CA VAL A 162 11.69 21.74 14.11
C VAL A 162 11.44 20.89 15.35
N SER A 163 11.63 21.49 16.52
CA SER A 163 11.44 20.84 17.83
C SER A 163 12.24 19.54 18.02
N GLY A 164 13.46 19.48 17.47
CA GLY A 164 14.37 18.35 17.65
C GLY A 164 14.19 17.16 16.68
N ALA A 165 13.30 17.27 15.68
CA ALA A 165 13.14 16.26 14.64
C ALA A 165 13.38 16.85 13.22
N SER A 166 14.36 16.31 12.49
CA SER A 166 14.70 16.69 11.10
C SER A 166 13.79 16.04 10.06
N ARG A 167 12.47 16.04 10.29
CA ARG A 167 11.48 15.42 9.38
C ARG A 167 10.69 16.43 8.53
N TRP A 168 10.88 17.72 8.77
CA TRP A 168 10.15 18.80 8.12
C TRP A 168 11.06 19.60 7.19
N MET A 169 10.50 20.03 6.06
CA MET A 169 11.08 21.05 5.21
C MET A 169 10.23 22.32 5.31
N LEU A 170 10.85 23.43 5.67
CA LEU A 170 10.21 24.74 5.70
C LEU A 170 10.38 25.41 4.33
N ILE A 171 9.28 25.68 3.66
CA ILE A 171 9.25 26.47 2.43
C ILE A 171 8.49 27.77 2.75
N GLY A 172 9.24 28.83 3.05
CA GLY A 172 8.67 30.06 3.61
C GLY A 172 8.05 29.79 4.98
N GLN A 173 6.74 29.99 5.11
CA GLN A 173 5.98 29.76 6.35
C GLN A 173 5.26 28.40 6.37
N ILE A 174 5.51 27.53 5.39
CA ILE A 174 4.82 26.25 5.25
C ILE A 174 5.77 25.13 5.65
N ALA A 175 5.40 24.39 6.70
CA ALA A 175 6.07 23.15 7.08
C ALA A 175 5.50 21.98 6.27
N LEU A 176 6.36 21.31 5.49
CA LEU A 176 6.01 20.12 4.72
C LEU A 176 6.73 18.91 5.29
N GLN A 177 6.00 17.80 5.46
CA GLN A 177 6.58 16.50 5.80
C GLN A 177 6.73 15.67 4.52
N PRO A 178 7.89 15.67 3.84
CA PRO A 178 8.07 14.99 2.56
C PRO A 178 7.77 13.49 2.61
N SER A 179 8.01 12.82 3.73
CA SER A 179 7.68 11.40 3.91
C SER A 179 6.17 11.17 3.79
N LEU A 180 5.35 12.00 4.44
CA LEU A 180 3.88 11.88 4.40
C LEU A 180 3.29 12.18 3.01
N ILE A 181 4.00 12.97 2.18
CA ILE A 181 3.61 13.27 0.81
C ILE A 181 3.99 12.13 -0.14
N MET A 182 5.26 11.72 -0.15
CA MET A 182 5.79 10.87 -1.23
C MET A 182 5.83 9.38 -0.87
N LEU A 183 5.98 9.03 0.40
CA LEU A 183 6.14 7.63 0.82
C LEU A 183 4.91 6.76 0.46
N PRO A 184 3.66 7.20 0.68
CA PRO A 184 2.50 6.41 0.29
C PRO A 184 2.46 6.10 -1.22
N LEU A 185 2.85 7.06 -2.06
CA LEU A 185 2.92 6.86 -3.51
C LEU A 185 3.96 5.80 -3.89
N ILE A 186 5.17 5.86 -3.35
CA ILE A 186 6.24 4.93 -3.75
C ILE A 186 6.03 3.51 -3.18
N ILE A 187 5.39 3.37 -2.02
CA ILE A 187 4.99 2.05 -1.48
C ILE A 187 3.98 1.37 -2.40
N VAL A 188 2.94 2.11 -2.81
CA VAL A 188 1.89 1.58 -3.69
C VAL A 188 2.43 1.36 -5.11
N GLY A 189 3.35 2.22 -5.57
CA GLY A 189 4.10 2.04 -6.82
C GLY A 189 4.96 0.78 -6.81
N PHE A 190 5.71 0.53 -5.73
CA PHE A 190 6.50 -0.69 -5.56
C PHE A 190 5.63 -1.95 -5.59
N ALA A 191 4.41 -1.89 -5.06
CA ALA A 191 3.45 -2.98 -5.14
C ALA A 191 3.07 -3.36 -6.59
N ARG A 192 3.27 -2.46 -7.57
CA ARG A 192 3.03 -2.70 -9.00
C ARG A 192 4.28 -3.15 -9.74
N THR A 193 5.35 -2.38 -9.68
CA THR A 193 6.51 -2.56 -10.57
C THR A 193 7.50 -3.58 -10.02
N ARG A 194 7.77 -3.54 -8.70
CA ARG A 194 8.71 -4.42 -7.97
C ARG A 194 10.10 -4.48 -8.62
N ASP A 195 10.51 -3.43 -9.32
CA ASP A 195 11.81 -3.32 -9.98
C ASP A 195 12.93 -2.96 -8.98
N SER A 196 14.18 -3.01 -9.45
CA SER A 196 15.35 -2.72 -8.62
C SER A 196 15.47 -1.24 -8.23
N LEU A 197 15.03 -0.33 -9.09
CA LEU A 197 15.17 1.11 -8.88
C LEU A 197 14.17 1.59 -7.82
N THR A 198 12.93 1.10 -7.88
CA THR A 198 11.95 1.29 -6.81
C THR A 198 12.39 0.64 -5.50
N ALA A 199 12.92 -0.58 -5.53
CA ALA A 199 13.46 -1.23 -4.32
C ALA A 199 14.59 -0.41 -3.67
N LEU A 200 15.51 0.12 -4.47
CA LEU A 200 16.60 0.97 -3.99
C LEU A 200 16.05 2.25 -3.35
N GLY A 201 15.11 2.93 -3.99
CA GLY A 201 14.45 4.11 -3.44
C GLY A 201 13.73 3.82 -2.10
N ILE A 202 13.06 2.68 -1.98
CA ILE A 202 12.43 2.22 -0.73
C ILE A 202 13.47 1.99 0.38
N VAL A 203 14.62 1.39 0.06
CA VAL A 203 15.69 1.16 1.04
C VAL A 203 16.33 2.48 1.49
N MET A 204 16.54 3.42 0.56
CA MET A 204 16.99 4.77 0.89
C MET A 204 15.97 5.50 1.78
N ALA A 205 14.68 5.38 1.48
CA ALA A 205 13.61 5.92 2.32
C ALA A 205 13.61 5.29 3.73
N ALA A 206 13.77 3.97 3.85
CA ALA A 206 13.88 3.29 5.14
C ALA A 206 15.08 3.81 5.95
N MET A 207 16.24 3.97 5.31
CA MET A 207 17.43 4.55 5.93
C MET A 207 17.18 5.98 6.40
N ALA A 208 16.54 6.81 5.57
CA ALA A 208 16.19 8.18 5.95
C ALA A 208 15.25 8.23 7.16
N LEU A 209 14.22 7.36 7.21
CA LEU A 209 13.27 7.33 8.34
C LEU A 209 13.93 6.88 9.65
N ALA A 210 14.91 5.98 9.58
CA ALA A 210 15.72 5.59 10.74
C ALA A 210 16.59 6.75 11.24
N LEU A 211 17.07 7.60 10.33
CA LEU A 211 17.85 8.80 10.64
C LEU A 211 16.98 9.96 11.16
N GLN A 212 15.73 10.10 10.68
CA GLN A 212 14.73 11.14 11.03
C GLN A 212 13.90 10.88 12.30
N PRO A 213 14.27 9.89 13.10
CA PRO A 213 13.37 9.05 13.93
C PRO A 213 11.84 9.16 13.72
N ASP A 214 11.34 9.02 12.48
CA ASP A 214 9.90 9.10 12.20
C ASP A 214 9.24 7.71 12.33
N ARG A 215 8.91 7.33 13.57
CA ARG A 215 8.28 6.04 13.89
C ARG A 215 6.95 5.81 13.16
N ALA A 216 6.16 6.86 12.94
CA ALA A 216 4.87 6.75 12.26
C ALA A 216 5.05 6.36 10.79
N MET A 217 5.93 7.08 10.09
CA MET A 217 6.17 6.80 8.67
C MET A 217 7.01 5.55 8.46
N ALA A 218 7.93 5.19 9.37
CA ALA A 218 8.62 3.90 9.36
C ALA A 218 7.65 2.73 9.57
N GLY A 219 6.68 2.88 10.47
CA GLY A 219 5.61 1.90 10.67
C GLY A 219 4.71 1.79 9.44
N ALA A 220 4.38 2.91 8.79
CA ALA A 220 3.62 2.93 7.55
C ALA A 220 4.34 2.23 6.40
N LEU A 221 5.65 2.45 6.26
CA LEU A 221 6.50 1.75 5.30
C LEU A 221 6.49 0.25 5.53
N LEU A 222 6.73 -0.19 6.76
CA LEU A 222 6.73 -1.60 7.12
C LEU A 222 5.36 -2.25 6.86
N ALA A 223 4.27 -1.62 7.32
CA ALA A 223 2.91 -2.13 7.15
C ALA A 223 2.53 -2.27 5.66
N GLY A 224 2.82 -1.24 4.85
CA GLY A 224 2.59 -1.28 3.42
C GLY A 224 3.35 -2.40 2.72
N LEU A 225 4.65 -2.58 3.01
CA LEU A 225 5.48 -3.63 2.42
C LEU A 225 5.09 -5.04 2.90
N LEU A 226 4.68 -5.21 4.16
CA LEU A 226 4.12 -6.46 4.66
C LEU A 226 2.83 -6.83 3.92
N ALA A 227 1.96 -5.85 3.65
CA ALA A 227 0.77 -6.08 2.83
C ALA A 227 1.13 -6.52 1.40
N VAL A 228 2.16 -5.93 0.79
CA VAL A 228 2.70 -6.40 -0.50
C VAL A 228 3.20 -7.84 -0.39
N ALA A 229 3.96 -8.17 0.66
CA ALA A 229 4.48 -9.52 0.91
C ALA A 229 3.36 -10.56 1.09
N ILE A 230 2.20 -10.16 1.63
CA ILE A 230 1.04 -11.03 1.76
C ILE A 230 0.45 -11.40 0.39
N PHE A 231 0.38 -10.46 -0.56
CA PHE A 231 -0.36 -10.66 -1.81
C PHE A 231 0.50 -10.89 -3.06
N ALA A 232 1.81 -10.58 -3.01
CA ALA A 232 2.73 -10.74 -4.12
C ALA A 232 3.92 -11.64 -3.75
N ARG A 233 4.61 -12.20 -4.76
CA ARG A 233 5.86 -12.96 -4.59
C ARG A 233 6.96 -12.28 -5.40
N HIS A 234 7.99 -11.82 -4.71
CA HIS A 234 9.19 -11.29 -5.33
C HIS A 234 10.31 -11.20 -4.27
N PRO A 235 11.55 -11.65 -4.54
CA PRO A 235 12.63 -11.65 -3.54
C PRO A 235 12.93 -10.24 -3.00
N ARG A 236 12.88 -9.22 -3.87
CA ARG A 236 13.05 -7.81 -3.48
C ARG A 236 12.07 -7.35 -2.40
N ILE A 237 10.86 -7.91 -2.33
CA ILE A 237 9.89 -7.54 -1.29
C ILE A 237 10.44 -7.90 0.09
N LEU A 238 10.99 -9.10 0.27
CA LEU A 238 11.54 -9.52 1.56
C LEU A 238 12.74 -8.66 1.97
N PHE A 239 13.58 -8.29 1.01
CA PHE A 239 14.69 -7.36 1.26
C PHE A 239 14.18 -5.99 1.74
N CYS A 240 13.21 -5.40 1.05
CA CYS A 240 12.61 -4.12 1.45
C CYS A 240 11.89 -4.22 2.81
N VAL A 241 11.19 -5.33 3.09
CA VAL A 241 10.57 -5.59 4.40
C VAL A 241 11.63 -5.66 5.50
N GLY A 242 12.76 -6.32 5.26
CA GLY A 242 13.87 -6.38 6.21
C GLY A 242 14.45 -4.99 6.51
N ALA A 243 14.69 -4.19 5.47
CA ALA A 243 15.18 -2.81 5.62
C ALA A 243 14.18 -1.92 6.38
N ALA A 244 12.89 -1.98 6.04
CA ALA A 244 11.84 -1.23 6.73
C ALA A 244 11.65 -1.69 8.18
N GLY A 245 11.76 -3.00 8.44
CA GLY A 245 11.68 -3.56 9.79
C GLY A 245 12.82 -3.10 10.68
N LEU A 246 14.05 -3.11 10.15
CA LEU A 246 15.21 -2.57 10.84
C LEU A 246 15.05 -1.07 11.10
N ALA A 247 14.62 -0.30 10.11
CA ALA A 247 14.39 1.13 10.27
C ALA A 247 13.35 1.42 11.36
N PHE A 248 12.21 0.73 11.32
CA PHE A 248 11.17 0.85 12.35
C PHE A 248 11.69 0.47 13.74
N ALA A 249 12.47 -0.60 13.86
CA ALA A 249 13.11 -0.98 15.13
C ALA A 249 14.07 0.11 15.64
N ILE A 250 14.87 0.72 14.77
CA ILE A 250 15.77 1.83 15.14
C ILE A 250 14.98 3.03 15.68
N THR A 251 13.82 3.35 15.09
CA THR A 251 12.99 4.48 15.57
C THR A 251 12.47 4.30 17.00
N TRP A 252 12.38 3.08 17.53
CA TRP A 252 12.00 2.84 18.93
C TRP A 252 13.08 3.25 19.94
N PHE A 253 14.34 3.24 19.53
CA PHE A 253 15.46 3.66 20.38
C PHE A 253 15.71 5.17 20.34
N ARG A 254 14.94 5.91 19.54
CA ARG A 254 15.06 7.36 19.37
C ARG A 254 13.69 8.01 19.62
N PRO A 255 13.36 8.36 20.88
CA PRO A 255 12.05 8.88 21.21
C PRO A 255 11.74 10.17 20.42
N ASP A 256 10.53 10.24 19.88
CA ASP A 256 10.00 11.45 19.24
C ASP A 256 9.63 12.45 20.35
N VAL A 257 10.35 13.57 20.39
CA VAL A 257 10.19 14.63 21.40
C VAL A 257 9.38 15.82 20.90
N VAL A 258 8.79 15.72 19.71
CA VAL A 258 8.00 16.81 19.13
C VAL A 258 6.71 16.99 19.94
N PRO A 259 6.44 18.20 20.47
CA PRO A 259 5.23 18.45 21.23
C PRO A 259 4.00 18.40 20.32
N ALA A 260 2.86 17.95 20.88
CA ALA A 260 1.61 17.88 20.15
C ALA A 260 1.15 19.27 19.67
N ALA A 261 0.94 19.42 18.36
CA ALA A 261 0.49 20.64 17.73
C ALA A 261 -1.05 20.76 17.78
N PRO A 262 -1.60 21.95 18.11
CA PRO A 262 -3.03 22.20 18.13
C PRO A 262 -3.69 21.91 16.78
N HIS A 263 -4.86 21.28 16.81
CA HIS A 263 -5.64 20.89 15.61
C HIS A 263 -4.95 19.94 14.62
N VAL A 264 -3.74 19.48 14.91
CA VAL A 264 -2.99 18.50 14.10
C VAL A 264 -3.00 17.14 14.79
N ASP A 265 -2.61 17.14 16.06
CA ASP A 265 -2.33 15.92 16.83
C ASP A 265 -3.46 15.59 17.82
N ARG A 266 -3.48 14.33 18.26
CA ARG A 266 -4.40 13.80 19.28
C ARG A 266 -5.89 13.92 18.95
N LEU A 267 -6.25 14.23 17.70
CA LEU A 267 -7.63 14.51 17.30
C LEU A 267 -8.59 13.34 17.59
N PHE A 268 -8.15 12.09 17.41
CA PHE A 268 -8.96 10.92 17.76
C PHE A 268 -9.30 10.84 19.25
N ARG A 269 -8.47 11.42 20.12
CA ARG A 269 -8.67 11.45 21.57
C ARG A 269 -9.44 12.69 22.04
N THR A 270 -9.24 13.83 21.37
CA THR A 270 -9.73 15.12 21.87
C THR A 270 -10.93 15.66 21.10
N ALA A 271 -11.26 15.14 19.91
CA ALA A 271 -12.32 15.73 19.09
C ALA A 271 -13.69 15.74 19.81
N PHE A 272 -14.07 14.67 20.52
CA PHE A 272 -15.34 14.64 21.24
C PHE A 272 -15.44 15.61 22.41
N SER A 273 -14.30 16.05 23.00
CA SER A 273 -14.32 17.10 24.02
C SER A 273 -14.59 18.49 23.45
N LYS A 274 -14.48 18.66 22.12
CA LYS A 274 -14.89 19.86 21.39
C LYS A 274 -16.34 19.80 20.88
N GLY A 275 -16.97 18.62 20.93
CA GLY A 275 -18.36 18.40 20.55
C GLY A 275 -18.58 17.12 19.73
N VAL A 276 -19.84 16.74 19.56
CA VAL A 276 -20.22 15.53 18.81
C VAL A 276 -19.85 15.65 17.33
N VAL A 277 -20.09 16.81 16.71
CA VAL A 277 -19.81 17.06 15.29
C VAL A 277 -18.31 16.90 14.98
N PRO A 278 -17.40 17.54 15.72
CA PRO A 278 -15.97 17.25 15.69
C PRO A 278 -15.58 15.77 15.73
N GLY A 279 -16.04 15.06 16.77
CA GLY A 279 -15.71 13.66 16.97
C GLY A 279 -16.20 12.76 15.83
N LEU A 280 -17.46 12.93 15.41
CA LEU A 280 -18.01 12.18 14.29
C LEU A 280 -17.28 12.48 12.98
N SER A 281 -16.89 13.73 12.73
CA SER A 281 -16.17 14.10 11.50
C SER A 281 -14.81 13.41 11.40
N VAL A 282 -14.06 13.37 12.50
CA VAL A 282 -12.74 12.69 12.56
C VAL A 282 -12.87 11.19 12.31
N TRP A 283 -13.77 10.51 13.04
CA TRP A 283 -13.93 9.06 12.91
C TRP A 283 -14.54 8.65 11.56
N THR A 284 -15.54 9.40 11.08
CA THR A 284 -16.14 9.14 9.76
C THR A 284 -15.13 9.37 8.64
N GLY A 285 -14.36 10.46 8.71
CA GLY A 285 -13.29 10.72 7.74
C GLY A 285 -12.26 9.60 7.71
N ALA A 286 -11.80 9.12 8.87
CA ALA A 286 -10.88 7.98 8.96
C ALA A 286 -11.43 6.71 8.31
N VAL A 287 -12.71 6.39 8.53
CA VAL A 287 -13.38 5.24 7.89
C VAL A 287 -13.48 5.43 6.38
N VAL A 288 -13.89 6.61 5.92
CA VAL A 288 -14.02 6.94 4.49
C VAL A 288 -12.68 6.75 3.75
N LEU A 289 -11.56 7.16 4.36
CA LEU A 289 -10.23 6.99 3.77
C LEU A 289 -9.84 5.54 3.52
N MET A 290 -10.41 4.58 4.26
CA MET A 290 -10.10 3.16 4.13
C MET A 290 -10.94 2.46 3.06
N LEU A 291 -12.05 3.07 2.62
CA LEU A 291 -12.98 2.43 1.68
C LEU A 291 -12.29 1.99 0.37
N PRO A 292 -11.43 2.80 -0.29
CA PRO A 292 -10.80 2.39 -1.54
C PRO A 292 -9.99 1.10 -1.42
N ALA A 293 -9.26 0.94 -0.31
CA ALA A 293 -8.50 -0.28 -0.03
C ALA A 293 -9.41 -1.48 0.16
N VAL A 294 -10.48 -1.34 0.96
CA VAL A 294 -11.41 -2.46 1.21
C VAL A 294 -12.10 -2.90 -0.07
N PHE A 295 -12.67 -1.95 -0.83
CA PHE A 295 -13.31 -2.27 -2.11
C PHE A 295 -12.31 -2.89 -3.10
N GLY A 296 -11.09 -2.38 -3.17
CA GLY A 296 -10.08 -2.93 -4.07
C GLY A 296 -9.58 -4.32 -3.70
N ILE A 297 -9.37 -4.62 -2.42
CA ILE A 297 -9.02 -5.97 -1.95
C ILE A 297 -10.14 -6.97 -2.24
N LEU A 298 -11.40 -6.54 -2.11
CA LEU A 298 -12.57 -7.39 -2.32
C LEU A 298 -12.89 -7.63 -3.80
N ARG A 299 -12.71 -6.61 -4.66
CA ARG A 299 -13.17 -6.61 -6.06
C ARG A 299 -12.07 -6.80 -7.11
N ASP A 300 -10.85 -6.37 -6.85
CA ASP A 300 -9.74 -6.37 -7.82
C ASP A 300 -8.65 -7.36 -7.42
N ARG A 301 -8.88 -8.63 -7.78
CA ARG A 301 -7.94 -9.71 -7.41
C ARG A 301 -6.58 -9.55 -8.07
N ALA A 302 -6.53 -9.02 -9.28
CA ALA A 302 -5.29 -8.83 -10.04
C ALA A 302 -4.36 -7.81 -9.36
N HIS A 303 -4.92 -6.73 -8.81
CA HIS A 303 -4.17 -5.68 -8.15
C HIS A 303 -4.33 -5.67 -6.62
N CYS A 304 -4.70 -6.80 -6.02
CA CYS A 304 -4.95 -6.87 -4.58
C CYS A 304 -3.75 -6.41 -3.74
N ALA A 305 -2.51 -6.69 -4.18
CA ALA A 305 -1.30 -6.22 -3.49
C ALA A 305 -1.20 -4.69 -3.46
N VAL A 306 -1.65 -4.01 -4.52
CA VAL A 306 -1.63 -2.56 -4.65
C VAL A 306 -2.64 -1.93 -3.68
N HIS A 307 -3.87 -2.43 -3.68
CA HIS A 307 -4.93 -1.96 -2.78
C HIS A 307 -4.61 -2.27 -1.31
N ALA A 308 -4.01 -3.43 -1.04
CA ALA A 308 -3.56 -3.78 0.31
C ALA A 308 -2.41 -2.90 0.80
N ALA A 309 -1.44 -2.60 -0.06
CA ALA A 309 -0.35 -1.68 0.27
C ALA A 309 -0.87 -0.27 0.57
N PHE A 310 -1.82 0.22 -0.23
CA PHE A 310 -2.48 1.50 -0.01
C PHE A 310 -3.19 1.51 1.35
N GLY A 311 -4.05 0.52 1.59
CA GLY A 311 -4.80 0.41 2.84
C GLY A 311 -3.92 0.27 4.08
N ALA A 312 -2.92 -0.61 4.03
CA ALA A 312 -2.03 -0.84 5.17
C ALA A 312 -1.17 0.38 5.51
N THR A 313 -0.68 1.10 4.48
CA THR A 313 0.06 2.36 4.68
C THR A 313 -0.80 3.40 5.41
N TRP A 314 -2.00 3.68 4.90
CA TRP A 314 -2.87 4.69 5.50
C TRP A 314 -3.47 4.26 6.84
N LEU A 315 -3.76 2.97 7.02
CA LEU A 315 -4.17 2.43 8.31
C LEU A 315 -3.07 2.62 9.35
N ALA A 316 -1.81 2.34 9.00
CA ALA A 316 -0.68 2.54 9.91
C ALA A 316 -0.50 4.02 10.31
N ILE A 317 -0.67 4.95 9.36
CA ILE A 317 -0.66 6.40 9.64
C ILE A 317 -1.83 6.76 10.59
N LEU A 318 -3.03 6.27 10.33
CA LEU A 318 -4.20 6.48 11.20
C LEU A 318 -4.00 5.90 12.60
N THR A 319 -3.43 4.70 12.73
CA THR A 319 -3.15 4.09 14.03
C THR A 319 -2.07 4.87 14.78
N ALA A 320 -1.04 5.36 14.09
CA ALA A 320 -0.04 6.23 14.68
C ALA A 320 -0.69 7.51 15.22
N ALA A 321 -1.59 8.15 14.47
CA ALA A 321 -2.33 9.33 14.90
C ALA A 321 -3.31 9.07 16.06
N ALA A 322 -3.88 7.87 16.16
CA ALA A 322 -4.78 7.50 17.24
C ALA A 322 -4.05 7.27 18.58
N TRP A 323 -2.86 6.67 18.52
CA TRP A 323 -2.08 6.30 19.72
C TRP A 323 -0.99 7.30 20.10
N GLY A 324 -0.39 7.98 19.13
CA GLY A 324 0.71 8.92 19.33
C GLY A 324 0.32 10.37 19.12
N ASP A 325 1.34 11.23 19.19
CA ASP A 325 1.23 12.65 18.88
C ASP A 325 1.63 12.85 17.42
N PHE A 326 0.79 12.30 16.54
CA PHE A 326 0.96 12.35 15.10
C PHE A 326 -0.24 12.98 14.40
N PRO A 327 -0.03 13.58 13.21
CA PRO A 327 -1.09 14.22 12.46
C PRO A 327 -2.20 13.23 12.09
N ALA A 328 -3.46 13.59 12.36
CA ALA A 328 -4.59 12.81 11.86
C ALA A 328 -4.80 13.11 10.35
N PRO A 329 -4.54 12.14 9.45
CA PRO A 329 -4.50 12.42 8.01
C PRO A 329 -5.86 12.87 7.48
N LEU A 330 -5.86 13.97 6.71
CA LEU A 330 -7.00 14.62 6.04
C LEU A 330 -8.08 15.20 6.95
N VAL A 331 -8.23 14.71 8.18
CA VAL A 331 -9.22 15.17 9.16
C VAL A 331 -8.66 16.19 10.17
N GLY A 332 -7.34 16.31 10.27
CA GLY A 332 -6.65 17.37 11.01
C GLY A 332 -6.05 18.45 10.13
N TYR A 333 -5.50 19.50 10.75
CA TYR A 333 -4.66 20.46 10.06
C TYR A 333 -3.38 19.77 9.57
N GLY A 334 -3.08 19.88 8.27
CA GLY A 334 -1.90 19.24 7.70
C GLY A 334 -2.04 18.95 6.20
N GLY A 335 -1.48 19.84 5.37
CA GLY A 335 -1.55 19.70 3.91
C GLY A 335 -0.82 18.48 3.35
N SER A 336 0.27 18.03 4.00
CA SER A 336 1.10 16.93 3.51
C SER A 336 0.33 15.61 3.37
N ALA A 337 -0.54 15.27 4.34
CA ALA A 337 -1.37 14.07 4.26
C ALA A 337 -2.39 14.13 3.12
N ILE A 338 -3.00 15.30 2.91
CA ILE A 338 -3.98 15.52 1.83
C ILE A 338 -3.31 15.31 0.48
N VAL A 339 -2.18 15.99 0.25
CA VAL A 339 -1.42 15.85 -1.00
C VAL A 339 -0.94 14.42 -1.19
N GLY A 340 -0.39 13.78 -0.15
CA GLY A 340 0.10 12.40 -0.24
C GLY A 340 -0.97 11.37 -0.56
N TYR A 341 -2.18 11.52 0.00
CA TYR A 341 -3.31 10.63 -0.31
C TYR A 341 -3.76 10.76 -1.75
N ILE A 342 -3.87 11.99 -2.24
CA ILE A 342 -4.23 12.27 -3.63
C ILE A 342 -3.14 11.76 -4.58
N LEU A 343 -1.86 12.02 -4.31
CA LEU A 343 -0.75 11.54 -5.12
C LEU A 343 -0.71 10.00 -5.20
N ALA A 344 -0.94 9.30 -4.09
CA ALA A 344 -0.97 7.84 -4.06
C ALA A 344 -2.00 7.22 -5.03
N THR A 345 -3.01 7.97 -5.47
CA THR A 345 -3.96 7.53 -6.51
C THR A 345 -3.28 7.26 -7.86
N LEU A 346 -2.15 7.92 -8.16
CA LEU A 346 -1.38 7.67 -9.38
C LEU A 346 -0.84 6.24 -9.45
N ALA A 347 -0.60 5.60 -8.31
CA ALA A 347 -0.18 4.21 -8.27
C ALA A 347 -1.35 3.22 -8.32
N LEU A 348 -2.59 3.64 -8.05
CA LEU A 348 -3.75 2.75 -8.16
C LEU A 348 -4.08 2.40 -9.63
N PRO A 349 -4.67 1.22 -9.89
CA PRO A 349 -5.12 0.85 -11.23
C PRO A 349 -6.22 1.81 -11.72
N ARG A 350 -6.27 2.05 -13.03
CA ARG A 350 -7.28 2.94 -13.64
C ARG A 350 -8.65 2.28 -13.74
N ARG A 351 -8.72 0.97 -13.87
CA ARG A 351 -9.96 0.22 -14.01
C ARG A 351 -9.96 -0.95 -13.06
N TRP A 352 -11.15 -1.29 -12.57
CA TRP A 352 -11.35 -2.51 -11.81
C TRP A 352 -11.17 -3.71 -12.73
N THR A 353 -10.25 -4.63 -12.42
CA THR A 353 -10.15 -5.89 -13.15
C THR A 353 -11.24 -6.84 -12.63
N THR A 354 -12.35 -6.95 -13.35
CA THR A 354 -13.38 -7.96 -13.02
C THR A 354 -12.96 -9.33 -13.54
N SER A 355 -13.36 -10.41 -12.85
CA SER A 355 -13.02 -11.79 -13.24
C SER A 355 -13.45 -12.17 -14.66
N ARG A 356 -14.50 -11.53 -15.23
CA ARG A 356 -14.90 -11.76 -16.63
C ARG A 356 -13.88 -11.22 -17.62
N SER A 357 -13.41 -9.99 -17.43
CA SER A 357 -12.40 -9.39 -18.30
C SER A 357 -11.05 -10.10 -18.23
N ALA A 358 -10.72 -10.72 -17.09
CA ALA A 358 -9.52 -11.54 -16.97
C ALA A 358 -9.61 -12.86 -17.75
N VAL A 359 -10.79 -13.48 -17.81
CA VAL A 359 -11.03 -14.68 -18.63
C VAL A 359 -11.04 -14.31 -20.11
N GLU A 360 -11.71 -13.23 -20.50
CA GLU A 360 -11.71 -12.72 -21.88
C GLU A 360 -10.31 -12.34 -22.36
N ALA A 361 -9.50 -11.68 -21.54
CA ALA A 361 -8.12 -11.34 -21.91
C ALA A 361 -7.24 -12.58 -22.10
N VAL A 362 -7.41 -13.61 -21.26
CA VAL A 362 -6.70 -14.90 -21.41
C VAL A 362 -7.18 -15.65 -22.67
N VAL A 363 -8.48 -15.61 -22.98
CA VAL A 363 -9.04 -16.23 -24.19
C VAL A 363 -8.54 -15.52 -25.45
N ILE A 364 -8.53 -14.19 -25.47
CA ILE A 364 -8.03 -13.41 -26.62
C ILE A 364 -6.51 -13.59 -26.81
N ASP A 365 -5.74 -13.74 -25.73
CA ASP A 365 -4.29 -14.00 -25.82
C ASP A 365 -3.99 -15.44 -26.29
N GLN A 366 -4.79 -16.42 -25.85
CA GLN A 366 -4.70 -17.78 -26.38
C GLN A 366 -5.09 -17.88 -27.85
N ASP A 367 -6.12 -17.15 -28.31
CA ASP A 367 -6.49 -17.11 -29.72
C ASP A 367 -5.41 -16.44 -30.59
N LYS A 368 -4.76 -15.38 -30.10
CA LYS A 368 -3.63 -14.75 -30.79
C LYS A 368 -2.38 -15.64 -30.82
N GLY A 369 -2.16 -16.44 -29.76
CA GLY A 369 -1.10 -17.45 -29.71
C GLY A 369 -1.35 -18.63 -30.66
N ASN A 370 -2.61 -19.06 -30.81
CA ASN A 370 -3.00 -20.13 -31.74
C ASN A 370 -3.04 -19.66 -33.20
N ALA A 371 -3.46 -18.42 -33.48
CA ALA A 371 -3.42 -17.85 -34.82
C ALA A 371 -1.99 -17.78 -35.38
N ARG A 372 -0.98 -17.51 -34.53
CA ARG A 372 0.44 -17.58 -34.94
C ARG A 372 0.98 -18.99 -35.18
N ARG A 373 0.30 -20.04 -34.69
CA ARG A 373 0.68 -21.44 -34.95
C ARG A 373 0.06 -22.03 -36.21
N CYS A 374 -1.03 -21.45 -36.72
CA CYS A 374 -1.71 -21.99 -37.91
C CYS A 374 -1.11 -21.54 -39.25
N ASP A 375 -0.15 -20.61 -39.27
CA ASP A 375 0.52 -20.13 -40.51
C ASP A 375 1.85 -20.85 -40.83
N LEU A 376 2.25 -21.86 -40.06
CA LEU A 376 3.37 -22.73 -40.43
C LEU A 376 2.84 -23.90 -41.26
N SER A 377 2.78 -23.69 -42.59
CA SER A 377 2.48 -24.78 -43.54
C SER A 377 3.50 -25.93 -43.38
N PRO A 378 3.10 -27.22 -43.42
CA PRO A 378 3.99 -28.37 -43.24
C PRO A 378 5.05 -28.55 -44.34
N THR A 379 5.07 -27.68 -45.36
CA THR A 379 5.87 -27.86 -46.58
C THR A 379 7.26 -27.24 -46.53
N GLN A 380 7.66 -26.56 -45.45
CA GLN A 380 8.94 -25.82 -45.41
C GLN A 380 10.07 -26.50 -44.62
N GLU A 381 9.80 -27.54 -43.81
CA GLU A 381 10.86 -28.27 -43.06
C GLU A 381 11.58 -29.36 -43.86
N LEU A 382 11.08 -29.73 -45.05
CA LEU A 382 11.67 -30.82 -45.85
C LEU A 382 12.72 -30.38 -46.87
N ARG A 383 13.04 -29.08 -46.98
CA ARG A 383 14.07 -28.57 -47.94
C ARG A 383 15.43 -28.24 -47.32
N THR A 384 15.61 -28.34 -46.01
CA THR A 384 16.88 -27.97 -45.35
C THR A 384 17.80 -29.15 -45.00
N ASN A 385 17.41 -30.40 -45.28
CA ASN A 385 18.23 -31.59 -44.95
C ASN A 385 18.72 -32.40 -46.17
N LEU A 386 18.63 -31.86 -47.38
CA LEU A 386 19.20 -32.48 -48.58
C LEU A 386 19.92 -31.42 -49.42
N ASN A 387 21.19 -31.19 -49.11
CA ASN A 387 22.30 -30.73 -49.96
C ASN A 387 23.55 -30.78 -49.05
N LEU A 388 24.38 -31.82 -49.18
CA LEU A 388 25.63 -31.82 -49.95
C LEU A 388 26.60 -30.70 -49.56
#